data_AF-B7QKM2-F1
#
_entry.id   AF-B7QKM2-F1
#
_cell.length_a   1.000
_cell.length_b   1.000
_cell.length_c   1.000
_cell.angle_alpha   90.00
_cell.angle_beta   90.00
_cell.angle_gamma   90.00
#
_symmetry.space_group_name_H-M   'P 1'
#
loop_
_entity.id
_entity.type
_entity.pdbx_description
1 polymer ?
#
loop_
_entity_poly.entity_id
_entity_poly.type
_entity_poly.pdbx_seq_one_letter_code
_entity_poly.pdbx_strand_id
1 'polypeptide(L)'
;TSFDRPNLYLEVSRKAVMVDDLKDVVPDDGSPTIVYCSTRASTEEVYKVLLNQGLKCAVYHAGLSLEVRKKSHADFLNDRVQVVVATVAFGMGIDKPDVRRIVHYGAPRDIESYYQEIGRAGRDGLPASCRVLYSPGDLRYGLATPIAVLRGSVSQKVPQYLRNGPNFGAG
;
A
#
# COMPACT_ATOMS: atom_id res chain seq x y z
N THR A 1 7.31 11.18 17.55
CA THR A 1 7.97 9.98 17.00
C THR A 1 8.54 10.34 15.65
N SER A 2 9.83 10.10 15.41
CA SER A 2 10.48 10.48 14.15
C SER A 2 9.85 9.72 12.97
N PHE A 3 9.60 10.44 11.87
CA PHE A 3 9.08 9.89 10.61
C PHE A 3 10.13 9.06 9.85
N ASP A 4 11.36 8.95 10.37
CA ASP A 4 12.41 8.19 9.71
C ASP A 4 12.12 6.68 9.78
N ARG A 5 11.87 6.11 8.60
CA ARG A 5 11.70 4.67 8.39
C ARG A 5 12.79 4.19 7.44
N PRO A 6 14.04 4.04 7.92
CA PRO A 6 15.19 3.75 7.08
C PRO A 6 15.14 2.36 6.44
N ASN A 7 14.22 1.51 6.91
CA ASN A 7 13.94 0.18 6.39
C ASN A 7 12.91 0.17 5.24
N LEU A 8 12.28 1.31 4.93
CA LEU A 8 11.31 1.42 3.82
C LEU A 8 11.97 1.90 2.53
N TYR A 9 11.72 1.17 1.45
CA TYR A 9 12.09 1.49 0.08
C TYR A 9 10.86 2.03 -0.66
N LEU A 10 10.93 3.24 -1.19
CA LEU A 10 9.81 3.87 -1.89
C LEU A 10 10.03 3.78 -3.40
N GLU A 11 8.98 3.38 -4.13
CA GLU A 11 8.97 3.28 -5.58
C GLU A 11 7.73 3.97 -6.15
N VAL A 12 7.87 4.67 -7.27
CA VAL A 12 6.76 5.20 -8.04
C VAL A 12 6.93 4.78 -9.50
N SER A 13 5.87 4.24 -10.08
CA SER A 13 5.82 3.85 -11.49
C SER A 13 4.46 4.20 -12.09
N ARG A 14 4.43 4.39 -13.41
CA ARG A 14 3.16 4.57 -14.13
C ARG A 14 2.46 3.23 -14.24
N LYS A 15 1.13 3.23 -14.10
CA LYS A 15 0.29 2.07 -14.44
C LYS A 15 0.49 1.70 -15.90
N ALA A 16 0.58 0.41 -16.16
CA ALA A 16 0.56 -0.20 -17.48
C ALA A 16 -0.72 -1.03 -17.60
N VAL A 17 -0.60 -2.26 -18.11
CA VAL A 17 -1.69 -3.24 -18.11
C VAL A 17 -1.76 -3.86 -16.73
N MET A 18 -2.97 -3.97 -16.15
CA MET A 18 -3.18 -4.43 -14.77
C MET A 18 -2.52 -5.77 -14.46
N VAL A 19 -2.53 -6.71 -15.42
CA VAL A 19 -1.91 -8.03 -15.24
C VAL A 19 -0.39 -7.90 -15.09
N ASP A 20 0.25 -7.04 -15.86
CA ASP A 20 1.69 -6.80 -15.80
C ASP A 20 2.06 -6.01 -14.53
N ASP A 21 1.27 -5.01 -14.18
CA ASP A 21 1.44 -4.20 -12.98
C ASP A 21 1.40 -5.05 -11.70
N LEU A 22 0.60 -6.12 -11.70
CA LEU A 22 0.34 -6.97 -10.54
C LEU A 22 1.14 -8.29 -10.53
N LYS A 23 1.87 -8.62 -11.61
CA LYS A 23 2.58 -9.90 -11.76
C LYS A 23 3.52 -10.21 -10.60
N ASP A 24 4.25 -9.20 -10.15
CA ASP A 24 5.22 -9.31 -9.06
C ASP A 24 4.74 -8.53 -7.83
N VAL A 25 3.41 -8.50 -7.58
CA VAL A 25 2.86 -7.71 -6.47
C VAL A 25 3.29 -8.27 -5.12
N VAL A 26 3.44 -9.58 -4.97
CA VAL A 26 3.91 -10.25 -3.75
C VAL A 26 5.41 -10.52 -3.88
N PRO A 27 6.21 -10.32 -2.82
CA PRO A 27 7.60 -10.78 -2.80
C PRO A 27 7.72 -12.30 -3.05
N ASP A 28 8.84 -12.76 -3.60
CA ASP A 28 9.06 -14.18 -3.96
C ASP A 28 8.93 -15.14 -2.77
N ASP A 29 9.23 -14.67 -1.57
CA ASP A 29 9.07 -15.43 -0.32
C ASP A 29 7.61 -15.53 0.17
N GLY A 30 6.67 -14.93 -0.58
CA GLY A 30 5.24 -14.95 -0.27
C GLY A 30 4.84 -14.01 0.86
N SER A 31 5.71 -13.07 1.23
CA SER A 31 5.51 -12.21 2.40
C SER A 31 4.23 -11.35 2.36
N PRO A 32 3.66 -11.02 3.53
CA PRO A 32 2.41 -10.29 3.65
C PRO A 32 2.43 -8.95 2.91
N THR A 33 1.42 -8.74 2.07
CA THR A 33 1.29 -7.59 1.17
C THR A 33 -0.08 -6.93 1.32
N ILE A 34 -0.10 -5.60 1.39
CA ILE A 34 -1.35 -4.81 1.32
C ILE A 34 -1.38 -4.08 -0.01
N VAL A 35 -2.48 -4.22 -0.75
CA VAL A 35 -2.73 -3.46 -1.98
C VAL A 35 -3.86 -2.47 -1.74
N TYR A 36 -3.54 -1.17 -1.67
CA TYR A 36 -4.51 -0.09 -1.55
C TYR A 36 -5.04 0.34 -2.92
N CYS A 37 -6.35 0.47 -3.05
CA CYS A 37 -7.04 1.01 -4.20
C CYS A 37 -7.93 2.20 -3.80
N SER A 38 -8.12 3.14 -4.71
CA SER A 38 -8.92 4.36 -4.47
C SER A 38 -10.43 4.09 -4.43
N THR A 39 -10.91 3.01 -5.07
CA THR A 39 -12.34 2.70 -5.19
C THR A 39 -12.64 1.23 -4.87
N ARG A 40 -13.90 0.95 -4.50
CA ARG A 40 -14.40 -0.43 -4.28
C ARG A 40 -14.39 -1.27 -5.55
N ALA A 41 -14.69 -0.65 -6.70
CA ALA A 41 -14.61 -1.35 -7.98
C ALA A 41 -13.17 -1.79 -8.27
N SER A 42 -12.20 -0.89 -8.08
CA SER A 42 -10.79 -1.21 -8.30
C SER A 42 -10.27 -2.29 -7.34
N THR A 43 -10.74 -2.34 -6.09
CA THR A 43 -10.35 -3.44 -5.19
C THR A 43 -10.82 -4.80 -5.70
N GLU A 44 -12.03 -4.87 -6.26
CA GLU A 44 -12.60 -6.13 -6.78
C GLU A 44 -11.93 -6.57 -8.10
N GLU A 45 -11.57 -5.61 -8.97
CA GLU A 45 -10.82 -5.88 -10.20
C GLU A 45 -9.42 -6.43 -9.90
N VAL A 46 -8.68 -5.75 -9.02
CA VAL A 46 -7.35 -6.18 -8.58
C VAL A 46 -7.43 -7.55 -7.92
N TYR A 47 -8.38 -7.76 -7.00
CA TYR A 47 -8.60 -9.05 -6.35
C TYR A 47 -8.80 -10.20 -7.35
N LYS A 48 -9.63 -10.00 -8.39
CA LYS A 48 -9.83 -11.01 -9.44
C LYS A 48 -8.55 -11.33 -10.20
N VAL A 49 -7.73 -10.33 -10.53
CA VAL A 49 -6.45 -10.56 -11.22
C VAL A 49 -5.50 -11.38 -10.34
N LEU A 50 -5.38 -11.04 -9.06
CA LEU A 50 -4.52 -11.77 -8.12
C LEU A 50 -4.99 -13.21 -7.88
N LEU A 51 -6.30 -13.43 -7.78
CA LEU A 51 -6.87 -14.78 -7.73
C LEU A 51 -6.52 -15.60 -8.97
N ASN A 52 -6.64 -15.00 -10.16
CA ASN A 52 -6.31 -15.67 -11.42
C ASN A 52 -4.81 -15.97 -11.57
N GLN A 53 -3.95 -15.24 -10.86
CA GLN A 53 -2.52 -15.52 -10.73
C GLN A 53 -2.22 -16.61 -9.67
N GLY A 54 -3.24 -17.17 -9.01
CA GLY A 54 -3.09 -18.23 -8.01
C GLY A 54 -2.71 -17.73 -6.61
N LEU A 55 -2.77 -16.42 -6.35
CA LEU A 55 -2.41 -15.86 -5.05
C LEU A 55 -3.55 -16.04 -4.03
N LYS A 56 -3.19 -16.41 -2.81
CA LYS A 56 -4.11 -16.39 -1.67
C LYS A 56 -4.33 -14.96 -1.24
N CYS A 57 -5.46 -14.39 -1.63
CA CYS A 57 -5.79 -13.01 -1.33
C CYS A 57 -7.20 -12.86 -0.74
N ALA A 58 -7.45 -11.72 -0.11
CA ALA A 58 -8.76 -11.31 0.37
C ALA A 58 -9.06 -9.87 -0.06
N VAL A 59 -10.34 -9.53 -0.17
CA VAL A 59 -10.80 -8.16 -0.44
C VAL A 59 -11.31 -7.51 0.86
N TYR A 60 -11.08 -6.21 1.02
CA TYR A 60 -11.60 -5.42 2.14
C TYR A 60 -12.01 -4.01 1.72
N HIS A 61 -13.31 -3.71 1.80
CA HIS A 61 -13.82 -2.35 1.67
C HIS A 61 -15.14 -2.13 2.41
N ALA A 62 -15.52 -0.88 2.62
CA ALA A 62 -16.72 -0.50 3.39
C ALA A 62 -18.06 -1.03 2.84
N GLY A 63 -18.10 -1.44 1.56
CA GLY A 63 -19.27 -2.11 0.97
C GLY A 63 -19.46 -3.58 1.35
N LEU A 64 -18.49 -4.23 2.00
CA LEU A 64 -18.60 -5.63 2.43
C LEU A 64 -19.32 -5.72 3.77
N SER A 65 -19.98 -6.86 4.02
CA SER A 65 -20.57 -7.15 5.31
C SER A 65 -19.51 -7.12 6.43
N LEU A 66 -19.95 -6.85 7.66
CA LEU A 66 -19.05 -6.85 8.81
C LEU A 66 -18.35 -8.20 9.00
N GLU A 67 -19.06 -9.30 8.76
CA GLU A 67 -18.52 -10.66 8.87
C GLU A 67 -17.40 -10.91 7.87
N VAL A 68 -17.61 -10.54 6.60
CA VAL A 68 -16.58 -10.68 5.55
C VAL A 68 -15.36 -9.82 5.90
N ARG A 69 -15.57 -8.57 6.35
CA ARG A 69 -14.46 -7.70 6.78
C ARG A 69 -13.68 -8.29 7.94
N LYS A 70 -14.35 -8.83 8.96
CA LYS A 70 -13.72 -9.51 10.10
C LYS A 70 -12.91 -10.73 9.65
N LYS A 71 -13.48 -11.54 8.75
CA LYS A 71 -12.80 -12.71 8.18
C LYS A 71 -11.56 -12.31 7.39
N SER A 72 -11.66 -11.39 6.43
CA SER A 72 -10.51 -10.91 5.65
C SER A 72 -9.39 -10.36 6.54
N HIS A 73 -9.76 -9.57 7.56
CA HIS A 73 -8.80 -9.04 8.53
C HIS A 73 -8.11 -10.15 9.33
N ALA A 74 -8.88 -11.09 9.88
CA ALA A 74 -8.33 -12.22 10.63
C ALA A 74 -7.46 -13.13 9.74
N ASP A 75 -7.87 -13.38 8.50
CA ASP A 75 -7.13 -14.22 7.56
C ASP A 75 -5.76 -13.61 7.23
N PHE A 76 -5.70 -12.28 7.07
CA PHE A 76 -4.45 -11.58 6.82
C PHE A 76 -3.54 -11.54 8.06
N LEU A 77 -4.10 -11.30 9.25
CA LEU A 77 -3.32 -11.28 10.50
C LEU A 77 -2.74 -12.64 10.87
N ASN A 78 -3.41 -13.74 10.49
CA ASN A 78 -2.99 -15.11 10.81
C ASN A 78 -2.36 -15.83 9.61
N ASP A 79 -1.85 -15.09 8.62
CA ASP A 79 -1.12 -15.64 7.46
C ASP A 79 -1.89 -16.68 6.63
N ARG A 80 -3.23 -16.66 6.69
CA ARG A 80 -4.10 -17.51 5.85
C ARG A 80 -4.20 -16.99 4.42
N VAL A 81 -4.00 -15.69 4.24
CA VAL A 81 -3.86 -15.04 2.93
C VAL A 81 -2.59 -14.20 2.91
N GLN A 82 -1.92 -14.17 1.76
CA GLN A 82 -0.69 -13.42 1.55
C GLN A 82 -0.99 -11.94 1.25
N VAL A 83 -2.11 -11.68 0.59
CA VAL A 83 -2.48 -10.35 0.12
C VAL A 83 -3.85 -9.95 0.64
N VAL A 84 -3.97 -8.69 1.05
CA VAL A 84 -5.25 -8.04 1.23
C VAL A 84 -5.36 -6.85 0.28
N VAL A 85 -6.38 -6.88 -0.57
CA VAL A 85 -6.70 -5.82 -1.52
C VAL A 85 -7.79 -4.96 -0.91
N ALA A 86 -7.51 -3.68 -0.69
CA ALA A 86 -8.37 -2.87 0.16
C ALA A 86 -8.48 -1.40 -0.24
N THR A 87 -9.55 -0.75 0.19
CA THR A 87 -9.57 0.71 0.28
C THR A 87 -8.95 1.17 1.61
N VAL A 88 -8.79 2.48 1.80
CA VAL A 88 -8.31 3.09 3.06
C VAL A 88 -9.12 2.69 4.31
N ALA A 89 -10.30 2.09 4.14
CA ALA A 89 -11.06 1.49 5.23
C ALA A 89 -10.29 0.36 5.96
N PHE A 90 -9.32 -0.26 5.30
CA PHE A 90 -8.40 -1.23 5.89
C PHE A 90 -7.22 -0.52 6.53
N GLY A 91 -7.40 -0.06 7.77
CA GLY A 91 -6.35 0.72 8.43
C GLY A 91 -6.49 0.91 9.93
N MET A 92 -7.70 1.02 10.47
CA MET A 92 -7.87 1.08 11.91
C MET A 92 -7.55 -0.29 12.52
N GLY A 93 -6.50 -0.36 13.34
CA GLY A 93 -6.19 -1.55 14.14
C GLY A 93 -5.41 -2.68 13.44
N ILE A 94 -4.85 -2.44 12.24
CA ILE A 94 -3.88 -3.40 11.68
C ILE A 94 -2.60 -3.32 12.51
N ASP A 95 -2.29 -4.42 13.19
CA ASP A 95 -1.04 -4.62 13.91
C ASP A 95 -0.38 -5.94 13.49
N LYS A 96 0.14 -5.94 12.27
CA LYS A 96 0.93 -7.04 11.71
C LYS A 96 2.35 -6.51 11.46
N PRO A 97 3.35 -6.89 12.28
CA PRO A 97 4.65 -6.22 12.23
C PRO A 97 5.48 -6.54 10.99
N ASP A 98 5.15 -7.66 10.35
CA ASP A 98 5.87 -8.31 9.26
C ASP A 98 5.30 -8.03 7.86
N VAL A 99 4.53 -6.95 7.67
CA VAL A 99 4.10 -6.53 6.33
C VAL A 99 5.32 -6.08 5.53
N ARG A 100 5.67 -6.83 4.47
CA ARG A 100 6.85 -6.56 3.63
C ARG A 100 6.57 -5.64 2.46
N ARG A 101 5.31 -5.53 2.03
CA ARG A 101 4.98 -4.71 0.89
C ARG A 101 3.65 -3.98 1.02
N ILE A 102 3.68 -2.70 0.68
CA ILE A 102 2.50 -1.86 0.47
C ILE A 102 2.49 -1.46 -1.00
N VAL A 103 1.38 -1.67 -1.69
CA VAL A 103 1.20 -1.24 -3.08
C VAL A 103 -0.01 -0.34 -3.17
N HIS A 104 0.16 0.87 -3.67
CA HIS A 104 -0.93 1.78 -4.01
C HIS A 104 -1.25 1.62 -5.48
N TYR A 105 -2.32 0.88 -5.80
CA TYR A 105 -2.82 0.73 -7.17
C TYR A 105 -3.77 1.88 -7.50
N GLY A 106 -3.18 3.03 -7.80
CA GLY A 106 -3.85 4.31 -7.84
C GLY A 106 -3.22 5.21 -6.80
N ALA A 107 -3.25 6.49 -7.08
CA ALA A 107 -2.48 7.42 -6.29
C ALA A 107 -3.23 7.72 -4.97
N PRO A 108 -2.52 7.79 -3.81
CA PRO A 108 -3.14 8.13 -2.52
C PRO A 108 -3.93 9.43 -2.55
N ARG A 109 -4.87 9.63 -1.62
CA ARG A 109 -5.66 10.87 -1.59
C ARG A 109 -4.80 12.13 -1.39
N ASP A 110 -3.82 12.01 -0.50
CA ASP A 110 -2.92 13.07 -0.08
C ASP A 110 -1.65 12.45 0.53
N ILE A 111 -0.67 13.30 0.80
CA ILE A 111 0.63 12.88 1.32
C ILE A 111 0.56 12.33 2.75
N GLU A 112 -0.35 12.84 3.57
CA GLU A 112 -0.53 12.41 4.96
C GLU A 112 -1.08 10.98 5.02
N SER A 113 -2.13 10.73 4.23
CA SER A 113 -2.71 9.39 4.05
C SER A 113 -1.65 8.41 3.55
N TYR A 114 -0.86 8.80 2.55
CA TYR A 114 0.23 7.98 2.04
C TYR A 114 1.21 7.57 3.15
N TYR A 115 1.66 8.52 3.98
CA TYR A 115 2.59 8.23 5.08
C TYR A 115 2.00 7.31 6.14
N GLN A 116 0.73 7.50 6.50
CA GLN A 116 0.04 6.62 7.44
C GLN A 116 -0.09 5.18 6.90
N GLU A 117 -0.37 5.06 5.61
CA GLU A 117 -0.55 3.78 4.92
C GLU A 117 0.77 3.02 4.79
N ILE A 118 1.84 3.66 4.30
CA ILE A 118 3.17 3.01 4.19
C ILE A 118 3.79 2.72 5.55
N GLY A 119 3.42 3.47 6.60
CA GLY A 119 3.88 3.24 7.96
C GLY A 119 3.48 1.87 8.55
N ARG A 120 2.60 1.11 7.87
CA ARG A 120 2.21 -0.26 8.20
C ARG A 120 3.23 -1.30 7.80
N ALA A 121 4.04 -1.03 6.78
CA ALA A 121 5.10 -1.94 6.38
C ALA A 121 6.25 -1.93 7.39
N GLY A 122 6.97 -3.04 7.55
CA GLY A 122 8.28 -3.06 8.19
C GLY A 122 8.30 -2.60 9.64
N ARG A 123 7.27 -2.88 10.46
CA ARG A 123 7.25 -2.43 11.86
C ARG A 123 8.20 -3.23 12.75
N ASP A 124 8.56 -4.43 12.33
CA ASP A 124 9.68 -5.22 12.88
C ASP A 124 11.07 -4.62 12.58
N GLY A 125 11.15 -3.54 11.80
CA GLY A 125 12.42 -2.89 11.42
C GLY A 125 13.14 -3.57 10.24
N LEU A 126 12.63 -4.69 9.73
CA LEU A 126 13.19 -5.37 8.56
C LEU A 126 12.86 -4.64 7.26
N PRO A 127 13.64 -4.85 6.17
CA PRO A 127 13.38 -4.25 4.87
C PRO A 127 11.93 -4.45 4.40
N ALA A 128 11.31 -3.38 3.92
CA ALA A 128 9.99 -3.45 3.29
C ALA A 128 9.89 -2.41 2.16
N SER A 129 9.05 -2.69 1.16
CA SER A 129 8.90 -1.84 -0.03
C SER A 129 7.50 -1.21 -0.10
N CYS A 130 7.42 0.02 -0.57
CA CYS A 130 6.18 0.75 -0.77
C CYS A 130 6.14 1.30 -2.19
N ARG A 131 5.26 0.74 -3.04
CA ARG A 131 5.17 1.07 -4.47
C ARG A 131 3.88 1.80 -4.78
N VAL A 132 3.95 2.92 -5.49
CA VAL A 132 2.78 3.61 -6.04
C VAL A 132 2.73 3.41 -7.55
N LEU A 133 1.60 2.90 -8.03
CA LEU A 133 1.25 2.77 -9.43
C LEU A 133 0.21 3.85 -9.75
N TYR A 134 0.55 4.82 -10.60
CA TYR A 134 -0.33 5.96 -10.89
C TYR A 134 -0.66 6.10 -12.38
N SER A 135 -1.82 6.67 -12.68
CA SER A 135 -2.19 7.16 -14.01
C SER A 135 -2.10 8.69 -14.07
N PRO A 136 -1.93 9.31 -15.26
CA PRO A 136 -1.93 10.76 -15.39
C PRO A 136 -3.19 11.45 -14.83
N GLY A 137 -4.34 10.76 -14.83
CA GLY A 137 -5.59 11.26 -14.25
C GLY A 137 -5.53 11.40 -12.72
N ASP A 138 -4.76 10.54 -12.06
CA ASP A 138 -4.61 10.55 -10.60
C ASP A 138 -3.81 11.77 -10.11
N LEU A 139 -2.95 12.34 -10.96
CA LEU A 139 -2.10 13.50 -10.64
C LEU A 139 -2.87 14.81 -10.46
N ARG A 140 -4.14 14.86 -10.87
CA ARG A 140 -4.98 16.05 -10.71
C ARG A 140 -5.37 16.32 -9.25
N TYR A 141 -5.21 15.33 -8.38
CA TYR A 141 -5.56 15.39 -6.96
C TYR A 141 -4.29 15.38 -6.09
N GLY A 142 -3.67 16.55 -5.88
CA GLY A 142 -2.76 16.82 -4.75
C GLY A 142 -1.39 16.10 -4.69
N LEU A 143 -1.14 15.07 -5.50
CA LEU A 143 0.10 14.27 -5.43
C LEU A 143 1.25 14.78 -6.30
N ALA A 144 1.16 16.02 -6.79
CA ALA A 144 2.25 16.66 -7.50
C ALA A 144 3.57 16.56 -6.71
N THR A 145 3.53 16.53 -5.38
CA THR A 145 4.72 16.57 -4.53
C THR A 145 5.43 15.22 -4.35
N PRO A 146 4.82 14.09 -3.93
CA PRO A 146 5.54 12.81 -3.86
C PRO A 146 5.96 12.28 -5.25
N ILE A 147 5.19 12.56 -6.30
CA ILE A 147 5.52 12.12 -7.66
C ILE A 147 6.56 13.03 -8.32
N ALA A 148 6.61 14.34 -8.01
CA ALA A 148 7.70 15.23 -8.44
C ALA A 148 9.01 14.95 -7.69
N VAL A 149 8.93 14.58 -6.41
CA VAL A 149 10.09 14.14 -5.60
C VAL A 149 10.70 12.85 -6.16
N LEU A 150 9.89 11.98 -6.75
CA LEU A 150 10.30 10.68 -7.30
C LEU A 150 10.46 10.68 -8.83
N ARG A 151 10.52 11.86 -9.48
CA ARG A 151 10.81 11.96 -10.92
C ARG A 151 12.26 11.56 -11.19
N GLY A 152 12.44 10.29 -11.52
CA GLY A 152 13.67 9.78 -12.12
C GLY A 152 13.96 8.32 -11.81
N SER A 153 12.98 7.41 -11.81
CA SER A 153 13.27 5.97 -11.68
C SER A 153 14.17 5.61 -10.50
N VAL A 154 13.84 6.04 -9.28
CA VAL A 154 14.69 5.74 -8.14
C VAL A 154 13.88 5.08 -7.04
N SER A 155 14.11 3.78 -6.85
CA SER A 155 13.92 3.14 -5.56
C SER A 155 14.81 3.90 -4.57
N GLN A 156 14.20 4.74 -3.73
CA GLN A 156 14.93 5.53 -2.74
C GLN A 156 14.48 5.13 -1.34
N LYS A 157 15.43 5.10 -0.41
CA LYS A 157 15.09 5.19 1.01
C LYS A 157 14.38 6.53 1.25
N VAL A 158 13.48 6.57 2.23
CA VAL A 158 12.74 7.80 2.60
C VAL A 158 13.70 9.02 2.64
N PRO A 159 13.48 10.05 1.80
CA PRO A 159 14.38 11.19 1.69
C PRO A 159 14.56 11.95 3.01
N GLN A 160 15.79 12.41 3.28
CA GLN A 160 16.16 13.01 4.57
C GLN A 160 15.33 14.24 4.97
N TYR A 161 14.91 15.06 4.00
CA TYR A 161 14.06 16.23 4.26
C TYR A 161 12.61 15.88 4.59
N LEU A 162 12.16 14.66 4.31
CA LEU A 162 10.85 14.14 4.72
C LEU A 162 10.90 13.50 6.11
N ARG A 163 12.10 13.23 6.66
CA ARG A 163 12.28 12.73 8.03
C ARG A 163 11.83 13.74 9.08
N ASN A 164 11.82 15.01 8.71
CA ASN A 164 11.41 16.15 9.54
C ASN A 164 10.09 16.75 9.00
N GLY A 165 9.10 15.91 8.66
CA GLY A 165 7.78 16.36 8.23
C GLY A 165 7.18 17.44 9.16
N PRO A 166 6.12 18.17 8.71
CA PRO A 166 5.57 19.28 9.47
C PRO A 166 5.33 18.83 10.92
N ASN A 167 5.77 19.64 11.87
CA ASN A 167 5.63 19.34 13.28
C ASN A 167 4.14 19.48 13.62
N PHE A 168 3.38 18.41 13.44
CA PHE A 168 1.98 18.35 13.84
C PHE A 168 1.95 18.15 15.36
N GLY A 169 2.21 19.25 16.06
CA GLY A 169 1.93 19.40 17.47
C GLY A 169 0.45 19.16 17.74
N ALA A 170 0.18 18.57 18.89
CA ALA A 170 -1.13 18.19 19.39
C ALA A 170 -2.20 19.26 19.17
N GLY A 171 -3.35 18.82 18.68
CA GLY A 171 -4.63 19.52 18.70
C GLY A 171 -5.72 18.51 19.00
#